data_AF-A0A9Y2P5I3-F1
#
_entry.id   AF-A0A9Y2P5I3-F1
#
_cell.length_a   1.000
_cell.length_b   1.000
_cell.length_c   1.000
_cell.angle_alpha   90.00
_cell.angle_beta   90.00
_cell.angle_gamma   90.00
#
_symmetry.space_group_name_H-M   'P 1'
#
loop_
_entity.id
_entity.type
_entity.pdbx_description
1 polymer ?
#
loop_
_entity_poly.entity_id
_entity_poly.type
_entity_poly.pdbx_seq_one_letter_code
_entity_poly.pdbx_strand_id
1 'polypeptide(L)'
;MKLSEVSFRSALVQIGGVASLKDLDQQGFEALIGFFEYLGFAPLVTQGRTYGKRPDMASLAQIELIRTLWGEFTRGAYDGEDELNKWLELSWKISSLRFLKVETARKIITALKAMKARAA
;
A
#
# COMPACT_ATOMS: atom_id res chain seq x y z
N MET A 1 -23.29 4.53 2.15
CA MET A 1 -23.95 3.54 3.03
C MET A 1 -23.62 3.84 4.49
N LYS A 2 -24.62 3.88 5.38
CA LYS A 2 -24.41 3.88 6.84
C LYS A 2 -25.10 2.63 7.39
N LEU A 3 -24.32 1.59 7.67
CA LEU A 3 -24.82 0.36 8.28
C LEU A 3 -24.78 0.52 9.80
N SER A 4 -25.84 0.14 10.51
CA SER A 4 -25.79 0.09 11.98
C SER A 4 -24.85 -1.04 12.43
N GLU A 5 -24.27 -0.94 13.62
CA GLU A 5 -23.41 -2.00 14.17
C GLU A 5 -24.16 -3.34 14.25
N VAL A 6 -25.44 -3.31 14.64
CA VAL A 6 -26.28 -4.51 14.73
C VAL A 6 -26.43 -5.16 13.35
N SER A 7 -26.77 -4.37 12.34
CA SER A 7 -26.92 -4.84 10.96
C SER A 7 -25.60 -5.40 10.41
N PHE A 8 -24.47 -4.79 10.76
CA PHE A 8 -23.14 -5.28 10.40
C PHE A 8 -22.84 -6.64 11.02
N ARG A 9 -23.07 -6.78 12.33
CA ARG A 9 -22.84 -8.05 13.05
C ARG A 9 -23.76 -9.15 12.54
N SER A 10 -25.02 -8.84 12.24
CA SER A 10 -25.94 -9.79 11.62
C SER A 10 -25.45 -10.23 10.24
N ALA A 11 -24.98 -9.31 9.40
CA ALA A 11 -24.42 -9.68 8.09
C ALA A 11 -23.18 -10.57 8.23
N LEU A 12 -22.30 -10.28 9.20
CA LEU A 12 -21.10 -11.09 9.44
C LEU A 12 -21.44 -12.54 9.83
N VAL A 13 -22.44 -12.74 10.68
CA VAL A 13 -22.90 -14.07 11.09
C VAL A 13 -23.65 -14.79 9.97
N GLN A 14 -24.58 -14.10 9.30
CA GLN A 14 -25.47 -14.71 8.31
C GLN A 14 -24.78 -14.96 6.96
N ILE A 15 -23.82 -14.14 6.59
CA ILE A 15 -23.16 -14.17 5.26
C ILE A 15 -21.74 -14.71 5.40
N GLY A 16 -20.98 -14.19 6.36
CA GLY A 16 -19.60 -14.62 6.61
C GLY A 16 -19.50 -15.89 7.46
N GLY A 17 -20.59 -16.35 8.07
CA GLY A 17 -20.61 -17.53 8.94
C GLY A 17 -19.85 -17.37 10.26
N VAL A 18 -19.37 -16.17 10.57
CA VAL A 18 -18.45 -15.91 11.69
C VAL A 18 -18.96 -14.78 12.58
N ALA A 19 -18.60 -14.80 13.86
CA ALA A 19 -18.95 -13.74 14.80
C ALA A 19 -17.95 -12.56 14.79
N SER A 20 -16.80 -12.75 14.14
CA SER A 20 -15.67 -11.82 14.19
C SER A 20 -14.96 -11.76 12.84
N LEU A 21 -14.55 -10.55 12.44
CA LEU A 21 -13.75 -10.32 11.24
C LEU A 21 -12.40 -11.04 11.28
N LYS A 22 -11.90 -11.38 12.47
CA LYS A 22 -10.64 -12.11 12.62
C LYS A 22 -10.71 -13.54 12.08
N ASP A 23 -11.92 -14.11 12.06
CA ASP A 23 -12.16 -15.49 11.65
C ASP A 23 -12.68 -15.56 10.20
N LEU A 24 -12.81 -14.41 9.53
CA LEU A 24 -13.32 -14.31 8.17
C LEU A 24 -12.26 -14.78 7.18
N ASP A 25 -12.57 -15.84 6.44
CA ASP A 25 -11.73 -16.33 5.35
C ASP A 25 -12.00 -15.58 4.04
N GLN A 26 -11.27 -15.94 2.99
CA GLN A 26 -11.38 -15.30 1.69
C GLN A 26 -12.80 -15.42 1.10
N GLN A 27 -13.44 -16.58 1.27
CA GLN A 27 -14.77 -16.84 0.71
C GLN A 27 -15.85 -16.04 1.44
N GLY A 28 -15.80 -16.02 2.78
CA GLY A 28 -16.69 -15.21 3.60
C GLY A 28 -16.50 -13.71 3.36
N PHE A 29 -15.25 -13.28 3.12
CA PHE A 29 -14.95 -11.90 2.73
C PHE A 29 -15.62 -11.53 1.39
N GLU A 30 -15.44 -12.34 0.36
CA GLU A 30 -16.04 -12.10 -0.97
C GLU A 30 -17.58 -12.05 -0.91
N ALA A 31 -18.20 -12.98 -0.17
CA ALA A 31 -19.65 -12.98 0.02
C ALA A 31 -20.14 -11.70 0.74
N LEU A 32 -19.42 -11.25 1.76
CA LEU A 32 -19.75 -10.03 2.50
C LEU A 32 -19.57 -8.77 1.65
N ILE A 33 -18.53 -8.71 0.82
CA ILE A 33 -18.32 -7.61 -0.15
C ILE A 33 -19.45 -7.59 -1.17
N GLY A 34 -19.83 -8.73 -1.75
CA GLY A 34 -20.95 -8.81 -2.69
C GLY A 34 -22.29 -8.34 -2.08
N PHE A 35 -22.52 -8.64 -0.81
CA PHE A 35 -23.67 -8.10 -0.07
C PHE A 35 -23.61 -6.58 0.10
N PHE A 36 -22.43 -6.02 0.42
CA PHE A 36 -22.28 -4.58 0.49
C PHE A 36 -22.49 -3.93 -0.88
N GLU A 37 -21.97 -4.53 -1.95
CA GLU A 37 -22.22 -4.07 -3.33
C GLU A 37 -23.71 -4.05 -3.67
N TYR A 38 -24.44 -5.10 -3.31
CA TYR A 38 -25.90 -5.15 -3.42
C TYR A 38 -26.59 -4.02 -2.66
N LEU A 39 -26.09 -3.67 -1.47
CA LEU A 39 -26.58 -2.52 -0.68
C LEU A 39 -26.11 -1.15 -1.21
N GLY A 40 -25.43 -1.11 -2.37
CA GLY A 40 -24.97 0.10 -3.02
C GLY A 40 -23.58 0.57 -2.61
N PHE A 41 -22.77 -0.30 -1.99
CA PHE A 41 -21.32 -0.07 -1.87
C PHE A 41 -20.66 -0.30 -3.23
N ALA A 42 -20.51 0.78 -4.00
CA ALA A 42 -19.63 0.76 -5.15
C ALA A 42 -18.30 1.43 -4.74
N PRO A 43 -17.14 0.75 -4.84
CA PRO A 43 -15.88 1.46 -4.89
C PRO A 43 -15.90 2.32 -6.17
N LEU A 44 -16.23 3.61 -6.03
CA LEU A 44 -16.44 4.54 -7.15
C LEU A 44 -15.24 4.59 -8.11
N VAL A 45 -14.04 4.30 -7.60
CA VAL A 45 -12.81 4.14 -8.37
C VAL A 45 -11.92 3.20 -7.56
N THR A 46 -11.32 2.18 -8.19
CA THR A 46 -10.08 1.59 -7.66
C THR A 46 -9.03 2.70 -7.67
N GLN A 47 -8.94 3.45 -6.58
CA GLN A 47 -7.81 4.33 -6.40
C GLN A 47 -6.59 3.42 -6.43
N GLY A 48 -5.70 3.61 -7.41
CA GLY A 48 -4.44 2.89 -7.48
C GLY A 48 -3.61 3.09 -6.21
N ARG A 49 -2.35 2.69 -6.20
CA ARG A 49 -1.44 2.95 -5.05
C ARG A 49 -1.24 4.46 -4.84
N THR A 50 -2.20 5.13 -4.23
CA THR A 50 -2.17 6.55 -3.89
C THR A 50 -2.17 6.67 -2.38
N TYR A 51 -1.16 7.33 -1.85
CA TYR A 51 -1.09 7.63 -0.42
C TYR A 51 -1.91 8.89 -0.04
N GLY A 52 -2.62 9.47 -1.01
CA GLY A 52 -3.35 10.74 -0.86
C GLY A 52 -2.42 11.96 -0.83
N LYS A 53 -2.98 13.18 -0.84
CA LYS A 53 -2.21 14.42 -0.61
C LYS A 53 -1.94 14.57 0.88
N ARG A 54 -0.74 14.21 1.33
CA ARG A 54 -0.28 14.40 2.71
C ARG A 54 0.75 15.53 2.74
N PRO A 55 0.53 16.60 3.52
CA PRO A 55 1.55 17.61 3.74
C PRO A 55 2.87 16.97 4.19
N ASP A 56 4.00 17.50 3.71
CA ASP A 56 5.37 17.09 4.02
C ASP A 56 5.79 15.66 3.61
N MET A 57 4.92 14.91 2.94
CA MET A 57 5.22 13.57 2.42
C MET A 57 5.75 13.60 0.99
N ALA A 58 6.48 12.56 0.62
CA ALA A 58 6.91 12.34 -0.74
C ALA A 58 5.70 12.27 -1.68
N SER A 59 5.77 13.02 -2.77
CA SER A 59 4.78 12.93 -3.84
C SER A 59 4.82 11.55 -4.49
N LEU A 60 3.71 11.15 -5.13
CA LEU A 60 3.65 9.91 -5.88
C LEU A 60 4.77 9.85 -6.95
N ALA A 61 5.03 10.94 -7.65
CA ALA A 61 6.10 11.02 -8.64
C ALA A 61 7.49 10.73 -8.04
N GLN A 62 7.77 11.20 -6.82
CA GLN A 62 9.02 10.89 -6.12
C GLN A 62 9.09 9.42 -5.70
N ILE A 63 7.98 8.86 -5.21
CA ILE A 63 7.90 7.46 -4.81
C ILE A 63 8.13 6.54 -6.03
N GLU A 64 7.46 6.82 -7.14
CA GLU A 64 7.62 6.05 -8.38
C GLU A 64 9.05 6.18 -8.94
N LEU A 65 9.64 7.38 -8.91
CA LEU A 65 11.03 7.56 -9.31
C LEU A 65 11.99 6.73 -8.45
N ILE A 66 11.75 6.63 -7.14
CA ILE A 66 12.57 5.79 -6.25
C ILE A 66 12.46 4.31 -6.63
N ARG A 67 11.24 3.82 -6.94
CA ARG A 67 11.03 2.44 -7.42
C ARG A 67 11.77 2.18 -8.72
N THR A 68 11.66 3.09 -9.68
CA THR A 68 12.35 2.98 -10.96
C THR A 68 13.87 2.91 -10.76
N LEU A 69 14.43 3.84 -9.99
CA LEU A 69 15.88 3.86 -9.74
C LEU A 69 16.36 2.61 -9.00
N TRP A 70 15.57 2.10 -8.06
CA TRP A 70 15.88 0.84 -7.38
C TRP A 70 15.90 -0.32 -8.37
N GLY A 71 14.86 -0.46 -9.20
CA GLY A 71 14.79 -1.52 -10.18
C GLY A 71 15.87 -1.45 -11.25
N GLU A 72 16.28 -0.25 -11.65
CA GLU A 72 17.44 -0.08 -12.53
C GLU A 72 18.74 -0.51 -11.84
N PHE A 73 18.92 -0.17 -10.56
CA PHE A 73 20.10 -0.55 -9.78
C PHE A 73 20.18 -2.06 -9.55
N THR A 74 19.08 -2.72 -9.24
CA THR A 74 19.00 -4.18 -9.04
C THR A 74 18.83 -4.96 -10.34
N ARG A 75 18.78 -4.28 -11.50
CA ARG A 75 18.54 -4.89 -12.82
C ARG A 75 17.25 -5.72 -12.87
N GLY A 76 16.23 -5.29 -12.12
CA GLY A 76 14.95 -5.99 -12.02
C GLY A 76 14.97 -7.25 -11.15
N ALA A 77 16.09 -7.59 -10.50
CA ALA A 77 16.20 -8.75 -9.63
C ALA A 77 15.66 -8.48 -8.22
N TYR A 78 14.37 -8.12 -8.12
CA TYR A 78 13.68 -7.93 -6.84
C TYR A 78 12.18 -8.14 -7.02
N ASP A 79 11.56 -8.85 -6.08
CA ASP A 79 10.12 -9.06 -6.06
C ASP A 79 9.45 -8.04 -5.14
N GLY A 80 8.65 -7.14 -5.73
CA GLY A 80 7.87 -6.16 -4.96
C GLY A 80 8.71 -5.07 -4.31
N GLU A 81 8.45 -4.78 -3.03
CA GLU A 81 9.10 -3.67 -2.30
C GLU A 81 10.00 -4.14 -1.15
N ASP A 82 10.10 -5.44 -0.89
CA ASP A 82 10.68 -5.93 0.37
C ASP A 82 12.16 -5.62 0.49
N GLU A 83 12.93 -5.83 -0.58
CA GLU A 83 14.35 -5.49 -0.61
C GLU A 83 14.60 -3.98 -0.54
N LEU A 84 13.75 -3.20 -1.21
CA LEU A 84 13.81 -1.74 -1.15
C LEU A 84 13.49 -1.25 0.28
N ASN A 85 12.46 -1.79 0.92
CA ASN A 85 12.10 -1.46 2.29
C ASN A 85 13.21 -1.84 3.27
N LYS A 86 13.85 -2.99 3.08
CA LYS A 86 15.02 -3.39 3.88
C LYS A 86 16.18 -2.41 3.72
N TRP A 87 16.47 -1.97 2.49
CA TRP A 87 17.52 -0.97 2.25
C TRP A 87 17.17 0.39 2.88
N LEU A 88 15.92 0.83 2.76
CA LEU A 88 15.41 2.05 3.40
C LEU A 88 15.51 1.99 4.92
N GLU A 89 15.19 0.85 5.51
CA GLU A 89 15.25 0.66 6.95
C GLU A 89 16.70 0.70 7.45
N LEU A 90 17.61 0.00 6.77
CA LEU A 90 19.02 -0.03 7.16
C LEU A 90 19.69 1.34 7.02
N SER A 91 19.49 2.00 5.87
CA SER A 91 20.22 3.21 5.48
C SER A 91 19.58 4.52 5.97
N TRP A 92 18.25 4.55 6.07
CA TRP A 92 17.48 5.78 6.31
C TRP A 92 16.55 5.69 7.51
N LYS A 93 16.46 4.53 8.17
CA LYS A 93 15.54 4.26 9.29
C LYS A 93 14.07 4.49 8.93
N ILE A 94 13.71 4.15 7.68
CA ILE A 94 12.35 4.25 7.16
C ILE A 94 11.90 2.85 6.76
N SER A 95 10.83 2.35 7.38
CA SER A 95 10.33 0.99 7.15
C SER A 95 9.56 0.81 5.84
N SER A 96 9.06 1.90 5.25
CA SER A 96 8.28 1.86 4.01
C SER A 96 8.24 3.22 3.31
N LEU A 97 8.14 3.22 1.98
CA LEU A 97 7.88 4.40 1.15
C LEU A 97 6.65 5.20 1.61
N ARG A 98 5.66 4.56 2.28
CA ARG A 98 4.48 5.23 2.85
C ARG A 98 4.81 6.30 3.89
N PHE A 99 5.95 6.16 4.58
CA PHE A 99 6.39 7.07 5.64
C PHE A 99 7.45 8.05 5.17
N LEU A 100 7.71 8.09 3.85
CA LEU A 100 8.77 8.90 3.29
C LEU A 100 8.38 10.38 3.24
N LYS A 101 9.17 11.24 3.89
CA LYS A 101 9.04 12.70 3.83
C LYS A 101 9.65 13.27 2.54
N VAL A 102 9.13 14.40 2.06
CA VAL A 102 9.57 15.05 0.82
C VAL A 102 11.07 15.37 0.81
N GLU A 103 11.61 15.86 1.92
CA GLU A 103 13.03 16.23 2.01
C GLU A 103 13.93 15.01 2.00
N THR A 104 13.52 13.93 2.67
CA THR A 104 14.27 12.67 2.67
C THR A 104 14.19 11.99 1.30
N ALA A 105 13.07 12.09 0.59
CA ALA A 105 12.91 11.55 -0.75
C ALA A 105 13.95 12.13 -1.72
N ARG A 106 14.19 13.44 -1.68
CA ARG A 106 15.22 14.11 -2.51
C ARG A 106 16.63 13.54 -2.25
N LYS A 107 16.96 13.28 -0.99
CA LYS A 107 18.25 12.69 -0.59
C LYS A 107 18.38 11.24 -1.06
N ILE A 108 17.33 10.44 -0.91
CA ILE A 108 17.28 9.05 -1.37
C ILE A 108 17.43 8.97 -2.89
N ILE A 109 16.69 9.80 -3.65
CA ILE A 109 16.81 9.86 -5.11
C ILE A 109 18.26 10.16 -5.53
N THR A 110 18.91 11.10 -4.84
CA THR A 110 20.31 11.45 -5.12
C THR A 110 21.26 10.29 -4.82
N ALA A 111 21.05 9.60 -3.69
CA ALA A 111 21.85 8.43 -3.32
C ALA A 111 21.68 7.27 -4.32
N LEU A 112 20.45 6.97 -4.74
CA LEU A 112 20.17 5.91 -5.72
C LEU A 112 20.77 6.22 -7.09
N LYS A 113 20.71 7.49 -7.54
CA LYS A 113 21.39 7.91 -8.77
C LYS A 113 22.90 7.67 -8.69
N ALA A 114 23.53 7.99 -7.55
CA ALA A 114 24.95 7.74 -7.34
C ALA A 114 25.29 6.25 -7.27
N MET A 115 24.45 5.44 -6.61
CA MET A 115 24.62 3.98 -6.55
C MET A 115 24.53 3.35 -7.95
N LYS A 116 23.53 3.76 -8.75
CA LYS A 116 23.40 3.32 -10.15
C LYS A 116 24.64 3.68 -10.96
N ALA A 117 25.14 4.92 -10.86
CA ALA A 117 26.32 5.37 -11.59
C ALA A 117 27.60 4.61 -11.23
N ARG A 118 27.71 4.07 -10.00
CA ARG A 118 28.86 3.25 -9.58
C ARG A 118 28.74 1.78 -9.99
N ALA A 119 27.52 1.31 -10.25
CA ALA A 119 27.24 -0.07 -10.65
C ALA A 119 27.22 -0.27 -12.19
N ALA A 120 27.35 0.82 -12.95
CA ALA A 120 27.50 0.85 -14.40
C ALA A 120 28.99 0.72 -14.77
#